data_AF-E3BI72-F1
#
_entry.id   AF-E3BI72-F1
#
_cell.length_a   1.000
_cell.length_b   1.000
_cell.length_c   1.000
_cell.angle_alpha   90.00
_cell.angle_beta   90.00
_cell.angle_gamma   90.00
#
_symmetry.space_group_name_H-M   'P 1'
#
loop_
_entity.id
_entity.type
_entity.pdbx_description
1 polymer ?
#
loop_
_entity_poly.entity_id
_entity_poly.type
_entity_poly.pdbx_seq_one_letter_code
_entity_poly.pdbx_strand_id
1 'polypeptide(L)'
;GTPGYGSPIFGMHYYTWAFVLFGATVLGVALLLILWNEEWNSQSFTMSGFGRLVCLLAITAVALNFVSTFAECGPYECPADPVSYWLFS
;
A
#
# COMPACT_ATOMS: atom_id res chain seq x y z
N GLY A 1 25.77 -10.59 -11.46
CA GLY A 1 24.49 -10.29 -10.82
C GLY A 1 24.64 -8.97 -10.14
N THR A 2 23.75 -8.03 -10.41
CA THR A 2 23.74 -6.73 -9.72
C THR A 2 23.65 -6.96 -8.20
N PRO A 3 24.35 -6.15 -7.37
CA PRO A 3 24.25 -6.26 -5.92
C PRO A 3 22.78 -6.09 -5.51
N GLY A 4 22.32 -6.91 -4.57
CA GLY A 4 20.96 -6.84 -4.06
C GLY A 4 20.67 -5.43 -3.55
N TYR A 5 19.61 -4.81 -4.07
CA TYR A 5 19.09 -3.56 -3.55
C TYR A 5 18.72 -3.74 -2.07
N GLY A 6 19.35 -2.92 -1.22
CA GLY A 6 19.09 -2.86 0.22
C GLY A 6 19.82 -3.92 1.04
N SER A 7 20.17 -3.57 2.28
CA SER A 7 20.79 -4.49 3.22
C SER A 7 19.81 -5.63 3.59
N PRO A 8 20.28 -6.89 3.68
CA PRO A 8 19.43 -7.99 4.05
C PRO A 8 18.93 -7.80 5.49
N ILE A 9 17.61 -7.81 5.67
CA ILE A 9 16.99 -7.79 7.00
C ILE A 9 16.88 -9.25 7.46
N PHE A 10 17.50 -9.58 8.60
CA PHE A 10 17.63 -10.96 9.10
C PHE A 10 18.26 -11.94 8.10
N GLY A 11 19.16 -11.47 7.23
CA GLY A 11 19.83 -12.32 6.23
C GLY A 11 18.97 -12.66 5.01
N MET A 12 17.75 -12.15 4.91
CA MET A 12 16.85 -12.33 3.75
C MET A 12 16.74 -11.05 2.92
N HIS A 13 16.64 -11.20 1.60
CA HIS A 13 16.42 -10.10 0.66
C HIS A 13 14.99 -9.55 0.74
N TYR A 14 14.80 -8.29 0.32
CA TYR A 14 13.49 -7.63 0.31
C TYR A 14 12.42 -8.36 -0.52
N TYR A 15 12.78 -9.01 -1.63
CA TYR A 15 11.81 -9.77 -2.44
C TYR A 15 11.23 -10.97 -1.67
N THR A 16 12.02 -11.61 -0.81
CA THR A 16 11.56 -12.71 0.04
C THR A 16 10.60 -12.18 1.11
N TRP A 17 10.94 -11.03 1.72
CA TRP A 17 10.06 -10.37 2.67
C TRP A 17 8.74 -9.91 2.05
N ALA A 18 8.76 -9.42 0.80
CA ALA A 18 7.52 -9.09 0.08
C ALA A 18 6.60 -10.30 -0.05
N PHE A 19 7.14 -11.47 -0.42
CA PHE A 19 6.37 -12.71 -0.48
C PHE A 19 5.80 -13.12 0.88
N VAL A 20 6.60 -13.06 1.95
CA VAL A 20 6.16 -13.40 3.31
C VAL A 20 5.04 -12.48 3.78
N LEU A 21 5.19 -11.16 3.58
CA LEU A 21 4.19 -10.18 3.99
C LEU A 21 2.89 -10.35 3.21
N PHE A 22 2.95 -10.56 1.90
CA PHE A 22 1.75 -10.83 1.10
C PHE A 22 1.06 -12.13 1.51
N GLY A 23 1.80 -13.20 1.77
CA GLY A 23 1.22 -14.45 2.29
C GLY A 23 0.55 -14.25 3.64
N ALA A 24 1.21 -13.54 4.56
CA ALA A 24 0.68 -13.25 5.88
C ALA A 24 -0.58 -12.38 5.84
N THR A 25 -0.63 -11.35 4.98
CA THR A 25 -1.82 -10.50 4.83
C THR A 25 -2.99 -11.28 4.24
N VAL A 26 -2.77 -12.10 3.21
CA VAL A 26 -3.81 -12.96 2.62
C VAL A 26 -4.38 -13.91 3.66
N LEU A 27 -3.52 -14.58 4.44
CA LEU A 27 -3.96 -15.47 5.51
C LEU A 27 -4.72 -14.71 6.61
N GLY A 28 -4.23 -13.53 7.01
CA GLY A 28 -4.92 -12.68 7.99
C GLY A 28 -6.31 -12.28 7.53
N VAL A 29 -6.46 -11.80 6.28
CA VAL A 29 -7.76 -11.45 5.70
C VAL A 29 -8.67 -12.67 5.59
N ALA A 30 -8.14 -13.83 5.17
CA ALA A 30 -8.92 -15.06 5.09
C ALA A 30 -9.46 -15.50 6.46
N LEU A 31 -8.64 -15.44 7.51
CA LEU A 31 -9.08 -15.75 8.87
C LEU A 31 -10.12 -14.76 9.39
N LEU A 32 -9.94 -13.47 9.11
CA LEU A 32 -10.94 -12.44 9.47
C LEU A 32 -12.28 -12.68 8.77
N LEU A 33 -12.26 -13.10 7.49
CA LEU A 33 -13.46 -13.45 6.75
C LEU A 33 -14.12 -14.73 7.26
N ILE A 34 -13.34 -15.74 7.64
CA ILE A 34 -13.87 -16.97 8.26
C ILE A 34 -14.52 -16.68 9.61
N LEU A 35 -13.93 -15.78 10.40
CA LEU A 35 -14.46 -15.37 11.69
C LEU A 35 -15.59 -14.33 11.58
N TRP A 36 -15.83 -13.79 10.38
CA TRP A 36 -16.86 -12.79 10.14
C TRP A 36 -18.24 -13.43 10.25
N ASN A 37 -19.07 -12.91 11.16
CA ASN A 37 -20.46 -13.33 11.30
C ASN A 37 -21.41 -12.29 10.71
N GLU A 38 -22.24 -12.69 9.75
CA GLU A 38 -23.22 -11.83 9.07
C GLU A 38 -24.31 -11.30 10.01
N GLU A 39 -24.59 -11.98 11.11
CA GLU A 39 -25.56 -11.54 12.13
C GLU A 39 -25.16 -10.22 12.82
N TRP A 40 -23.87 -9.88 12.81
CA TRP A 40 -23.36 -8.65 13.43
C TRP A 40 -23.56 -7.41 12.55
N ASN A 41 -24.04 -7.60 11.31
CA ASN A 41 -24.26 -6.56 10.32
C ASN A 41 -25.75 -6.15 10.20
N SER A 42 -26.47 -6.10 11.32
CA SER A 42 -27.89 -5.70 11.37
C SER A 42 -28.12 -4.19 11.45
N GLN A 43 -27.05 -3.39 11.51
CA GLN A 43 -27.14 -1.94 11.56
C GLN A 43 -26.89 -1.36 10.17
N SER A 44 -27.87 -0.65 9.61
CA SER A 44 -27.65 0.16 8.41
C SER A 44 -26.55 1.18 8.71
N PHE A 45 -25.36 0.96 8.14
CA PHE A 45 -24.20 1.81 8.39
C PHE A 45 -24.45 3.19 7.78
N THR A 46 -25.00 4.10 8.56
CA THR A 46 -25.14 5.51 8.16
C THR A 46 -23.78 6.15 8.37
N MET A 47 -23.07 6.45 7.27
CA MET A 47 -21.78 7.12 7.32
C MET A 47 -22.01 8.55 7.85
N SER A 48 -21.59 8.80 9.09
CA SER A 48 -21.60 10.15 9.68
C SER A 48 -20.83 11.11 8.77
N GLY A 49 -21.26 12.38 8.67
CA GLY A 49 -20.61 13.39 7.82
C GLY A 49 -19.11 13.53 8.08
N PHE A 50 -18.68 13.30 9.32
CA PHE A 50 -17.26 13.24 9.70
C PHE A 50 -16.54 12.03 9.11
N GLY A 51 -17.16 10.85 9.10
CA GLY A 51 -16.61 9.65 8.48
C GLY A 51 -16.41 9.82 6.97
N ARG A 52 -17.36 10.47 6.30
CA ARG A 52 -17.25 10.81 4.87
C ARG A 52 -16.07 11.77 4.61
N LEU A 53 -15.87 12.76 5.48
CA LEU A 53 -14.74 13.69 5.38
C LEU A 53 -13.40 12.96 5.54
N VAL A 54 -13.26 12.10 6.55
CA VAL A 54 -12.03 11.32 6.79
C VAL A 54 -11.76 10.38 5.61
N CYS A 55 -12.76 9.69 5.08
CA CYS A 55 -12.61 8.87 3.88
C CYS A 55 -12.15 9.69 2.68
N LEU A 56 -12.75 10.87 2.45
CA LEU A 56 -12.34 11.76 1.35
C LEU A 56 -10.89 12.24 1.52
N LEU A 57 -10.48 12.60 2.74
CA LEU A 57 -9.11 12.98 3.03
C LEU A 57 -8.13 11.83 2.79
N ALA A 58 -8.46 10.61 3.24
CA ALA A 58 -7.63 9.43 3.02
C ALA A 58 -7.48 9.13 1.53
N ILE A 59 -8.57 9.15 0.76
CA ILE A 59 -8.54 8.95 -0.69
C ILE A 59 -7.70 10.04 -1.37
N THR A 60 -7.88 11.30 -0.97
CA THR A 60 -7.11 12.43 -1.53
C THR A 60 -5.63 12.31 -1.22
N ALA A 61 -5.27 11.94 0.01
CA ALA A 61 -3.88 11.73 0.40
C ALA A 61 -3.24 10.61 -0.42
N VAL A 62 -3.93 9.47 -0.59
CA VAL A 62 -3.45 8.36 -1.43
C VAL A 62 -3.29 8.79 -2.88
N ALA A 63 -4.26 9.54 -3.44
CA ALA A 63 -4.19 10.06 -4.80
C ALA A 63 -3.01 11.01 -4.99
N LEU A 64 -2.76 11.92 -4.03
CA LEU A 64 -1.61 12.82 -4.06
C LEU A 64 -0.29 12.05 -4.00
N ASN A 65 -0.17 11.06 -3.11
CA ASN A 65 1.02 10.22 -3.03
C ASN A 65 1.24 9.45 -4.35
N PHE A 66 0.17 8.91 -4.94
CA PHE A 66 0.24 8.24 -6.23
C PHE A 66 0.71 9.18 -7.35
N VAL A 67 0.15 10.39 -7.43
CA VAL A 67 0.57 11.39 -8.42
C VAL A 67 2.02 11.80 -8.20
N SER A 68 2.47 11.99 -6.96
CA SER A 68 3.87 12.31 -6.64
C SER A 68 4.80 11.18 -7.08
N THR A 69 4.50 9.93 -6.73
CA THR A 69 5.29 8.77 -7.15
C THR A 69 5.29 8.61 -8.67
N PHE A 70 4.16 8.87 -9.34
CA PHE A 70 4.07 8.81 -10.79
C PHE A 70 4.84 9.96 -11.48
N ALA A 71 4.83 11.16 -10.91
CA ALA A 71 5.61 12.30 -11.42
C ALA A 71 7.12 12.12 -11.22
N GLU A 72 7.52 11.37 -10.19
CA GLU A 72 8.91 11.08 -9.88
C GLU A 72 9.46 9.90 -10.67
N CYS A 73 8.68 8.83 -10.82
CA CYS A 73 9.14 7.58 -11.43
C CYS A 73 8.58 7.29 -12.83
N GLY A 74 7.51 7.96 -13.25
CA GLY A 74 6.81 7.65 -14.50
C GLY A 74 6.20 6.24 -14.53
N PRO A 75 5.82 5.74 -15.73
CA PRO A 75 5.29 4.39 -15.91
C PRO A 75 6.36 3.28 -15.88
N TYR A 76 7.62 3.61 -15.58
CA TYR A 76 8.76 2.68 -15.56
C TYR A 76 9.30 2.50 -14.13
N GLU A 77 10.27 1.60 -13.95
CA GLU A 77 10.94 1.37 -12.67
C GLU A 77 11.65 2.63 -12.16
N CYS A 78 11.35 3.04 -10.91
CA CYS A 78 12.00 4.18 -10.27
C CYS A 78 13.53 3.95 -10.22
N PRO A 79 14.36 4.94 -10.63
CA PRO A 79 15.80 4.88 -10.40
C PRO A 79 16.15 4.79 -8.90
N ALA A 80 17.28 4.16 -8.55
CA ALA A 80 17.77 4.01 -7.18
C ALA A 80 17.87 5.33 -6.40
N ASP A 81 18.27 6.37 -7.12
CA ASP A 81 18.65 7.68 -6.60
C ASP A 81 17.94 8.76 -7.43
N PRO A 82 16.71 9.16 -7.07
CA PRO A 82 16.00 10.21 -7.80
C PRO A 82 16.61 11.57 -7.46
N VAL A 83 17.45 12.10 -8.36
CA VAL A 83 17.99 13.48 -8.27
C VAL A 83 17.19 14.50 -9.09
N SER A 84 16.11 14.06 -9.77
CA SER A 84 15.30 14.91 -10.66
C SER A 84 13.90 14.34 -10.87
N TYR A 85 12.89 15.21 -10.86
CA TYR A 85 11.51 14.88 -11.23
C TYR A 85 11.38 14.77 -12.75
N TRP A 86 10.93 13.61 -13.26
CA TRP A 86 10.75 13.38 -14.70
C TRP A 86 9.74 14.35 -15.34
N LEU A 87 8.74 14.83 -14.58
CA LEU A 87 7.72 15.78 -15.07
C LEU A 87 8.22 17.24 -15.22
N PHE A 88 9.31 17.61 -14.55
CA PHE A 88 9.85 18.99 -14.55
C PHE A 88 11.21 19.10 -15.27
N SER A 89 11.61 18.05 -16.00
CA SER A 89 12.82 17.99 -16.84
C SER A 89 12.50 18.16 -18.33
#